data_AF-A0A7Y5FWY8-F1
#
_entry.id   AF-A0A7Y5FWY8-F1
#
_cell.length_a   1.000
_cell.length_b   1.000
_cell.length_c   1.000
_cell.angle_alpha   90.00
_cell.angle_beta   90.00
_cell.angle_gamma   90.00
#
_symmetry.space_group_name_H-M   'P 1'
#
loop_
_entity.id
_entity.type
_entity.pdbx_description
1 polymer ?
#
loop_
_entity_poly.entity_id
_entity_poly.type
_entity_poly.pdbx_seq_one_letter_code
_entity_poly.pdbx_strand_id
1 'polypeptide(L)'
;MPERFESPEAEADFWSEHDLTQYRDYFSEVKDVIVDLRNQPLRLESELAEKIGRVARRRGISAETLVHLWLQQKLSEALKRDRRRSKRVSQKPVGAK
;
A
#
# COMPACT_ATOMS: atom_id res chain seq x y z
N MET A 1 -10.15 -37.30 3.19
CA MET A 1 -9.86 -36.42 2.04
C MET A 1 -9.26 -37.27 0.92
N PRO A 2 -9.58 -37.03 -0.36
CA PRO A 2 -8.97 -37.77 -1.48
C PRO A 2 -7.44 -37.59 -1.49
N GLU A 3 -6.69 -38.63 -1.87
CA GLU A 3 -5.23 -38.55 -1.98
C GLU A 3 -4.77 -37.69 -3.18
N ARG A 4 -5.62 -37.55 -4.20
CA ARG A 4 -5.37 -36.72 -5.39
C ARG A 4 -6.69 -36.40 -6.11
N PHE A 5 -6.78 -35.21 -6.69
CA PHE A 5 -7.83 -34.84 -7.65
C PHE A 5 -7.33 -35.03 -9.08
N GLU A 6 -8.23 -35.46 -9.98
CA GLU A 6 -7.90 -35.71 -11.40
C GLU A 6 -7.71 -34.41 -12.19
N SER A 7 -8.32 -33.31 -11.74
CA SER A 7 -8.20 -31.96 -12.31
C SER A 7 -8.56 -30.88 -11.28
N PRO A 8 -8.14 -29.61 -11.49
CA PRO A 8 -8.58 -28.48 -10.66
C PRO A 8 -10.11 -28.29 -10.67
N GLU A 9 -10.77 -28.58 -11.78
CA GLU A 9 -12.23 -28.51 -11.91
C GLU A 9 -12.90 -29.57 -11.03
N ALA A 10 -12.39 -30.79 -11.01
CA ALA A 10 -12.91 -31.85 -10.15
C ALA A 10 -12.70 -31.54 -8.65
N GLU A 11 -11.61 -30.85 -8.29
CA GLU A 11 -11.40 -30.36 -6.93
C GLU A 11 -12.42 -29.27 -6.56
N ALA A 12 -12.68 -28.34 -7.46
CA ALA A 12 -13.67 -27.27 -7.25
C ALA A 12 -15.10 -27.84 -7.09
N ASP A 13 -15.49 -28.79 -7.93
CA ASP A 13 -16.79 -29.47 -7.84
C ASP A 13 -16.92 -30.23 -6.52
N PHE A 14 -15.89 -30.97 -6.12
CA PHE A 14 -15.85 -31.67 -4.84
C PHE A 14 -16.08 -30.71 -3.66
N TRP A 15 -15.34 -29.60 -3.59
CA TRP A 15 -15.50 -28.62 -2.50
C TRP A 15 -16.77 -27.78 -2.60
N SER A 16 -17.43 -27.75 -3.75
CA SER A 16 -18.75 -27.11 -3.89
C SER A 16 -19.86 -27.92 -3.21
N GLU A 17 -19.68 -29.24 -3.11
CA GLU A 17 -20.64 -30.15 -2.48
C GLU A 17 -20.27 -30.53 -1.03
N HIS A 18 -19.02 -30.30 -0.61
CA HIS A 18 -18.51 -30.74 0.71
C HIS A 18 -18.21 -29.56 1.64
N ASP A 19 -18.64 -29.67 2.90
CA ASP A 19 -18.33 -28.67 3.94
C ASP A 19 -16.89 -28.85 4.46
N LEU A 20 -16.07 -27.81 4.27
CA LEU A 20 -14.69 -27.72 4.76
C LEU A 20 -14.54 -28.00 6.26
N THR A 21 -15.55 -27.67 7.06
CA THR A 21 -15.50 -27.87 8.52
C THR A 21 -15.49 -29.34 8.93
N GLN A 22 -16.00 -30.24 8.08
CA GLN A 22 -15.98 -31.69 8.32
C GLN A 22 -14.59 -32.32 8.14
N TYR A 23 -13.64 -31.57 7.59
CA TYR A 23 -12.27 -32.03 7.33
C TYR A 23 -11.24 -31.33 8.22
N ARG A 24 -11.65 -30.69 9.33
CA ARG A 24 -10.76 -29.95 10.25
C ARG A 24 -9.53 -30.74 10.70
N ASP A 25 -9.68 -32.04 10.94
CA ASP A 25 -8.58 -32.91 11.38
C ASP A 25 -7.47 -33.09 10.32
N TYR A 26 -7.74 -32.74 9.06
CA TYR A 26 -6.77 -32.76 7.97
C TYR A 26 -6.04 -31.42 7.79
N PHE A 27 -6.45 -30.37 8.51
CA PHE A 27 -5.83 -29.05 8.44
C PHE A 27 -5.01 -28.77 9.70
N SER A 28 -3.84 -28.18 9.53
CA SER A 28 -3.08 -27.62 10.66
C SER A 28 -3.65 -26.25 11.04
N GLU A 29 -3.88 -26.02 12.33
CA GLU A 29 -4.25 -24.69 12.84
C GLU A 29 -3.13 -23.68 12.57
N VAL A 30 -3.41 -22.66 11.76
CA VAL A 30 -2.50 -21.53 11.55
C VAL A 30 -2.81 -20.49 12.62
N LYS A 31 -1.96 -20.42 13.66
CA LYS A 31 -2.14 -19.50 14.79
C LYS A 31 -1.70 -18.06 14.47
N ASP A 32 -0.68 -17.93 13.63
CA ASP A 32 -0.04 -16.65 13.34
C ASP A 32 -0.12 -16.35 11.83
N VAL A 33 -1.18 -15.65 11.42
CA VAL A 33 -1.23 -15.04 10.10
C VAL A 33 -0.55 -13.69 10.18
N ILE A 34 0.75 -13.66 9.90
CA ILE A 34 1.50 -12.41 9.83
C ILE A 34 1.25 -11.78 8.46
N VAL A 35 0.32 -10.83 8.40
CA VAL A 35 0.15 -9.98 7.23
C VAL A 35 1.13 -8.81 7.34
N ASP A 36 2.23 -8.86 6.59
CA ASP A 36 3.17 -7.75 6.47
C ASP A 36 2.54 -6.60 5.66
N LEU A 37 1.77 -5.75 6.33
CA LEU A 37 1.27 -4.50 5.78
C LEU A 37 2.41 -3.48 5.75
N ARG A 38 3.24 -3.55 4.71
CA ARG A 38 4.32 -2.57 4.44
C ARG A 38 3.81 -1.15 4.19
N ASN A 39 2.50 -0.97 4.06
CA ASN A 39 1.86 0.31 3.78
C ASN A 39 1.18 0.85 5.03
N GLN A 40 1.52 2.09 5.39
CA GLN A 40 0.86 2.83 6.46
C GLN A 40 -0.32 3.62 5.88
N PRO A 41 -1.56 3.40 6.34
CA PRO A 41 -2.71 4.17 5.85
C PRO A 41 -2.63 5.61 6.35
N LEU A 42 -2.80 6.56 5.42
CA LEU A 42 -2.92 7.98 5.75
C LEU A 42 -4.39 8.38 5.79
N ARG A 43 -4.83 8.97 6.89
CA ARG A 43 -6.16 9.57 6.99
C ARG A 43 -6.18 10.89 6.22
N LEU A 44 -7.18 11.05 5.37
CA LEU A 44 -7.45 12.26 4.60
C LEU A 44 -8.84 12.78 4.96
N GLU A 45 -9.00 14.09 4.97
CA GLU A 45 -10.31 14.73 5.03
C GLU A 45 -11.18 14.28 3.84
N SER A 46 -12.46 14.06 4.07
CA SER A 46 -13.38 13.50 3.06
C SER A 46 -13.40 14.35 1.78
N GLU A 47 -13.47 15.68 1.91
CA GLU A 47 -13.50 16.59 0.77
C GLU A 47 -12.19 16.53 -0.05
N LEU A 48 -11.06 16.34 0.62
CA LEU A 48 -9.76 16.18 -0.04
C LEU A 48 -9.70 14.86 -0.79
N ALA A 49 -10.13 13.76 -0.16
CA ALA A 49 -10.18 12.44 -0.79
C ALA A 49 -11.04 12.44 -2.06
N GLU A 50 -12.19 13.12 -2.03
CA GLU A 50 -13.03 13.28 -3.22
C GLU A 50 -12.35 14.06 -4.35
N LYS A 51 -11.71 15.19 -4.02
CA LYS A 51 -10.98 16.01 -5.02
C LYS A 51 -9.88 15.18 -5.69
N ILE A 52 -9.13 14.41 -4.89
CA ILE A 52 -8.08 13.51 -5.38
C ILE A 52 -8.70 12.44 -6.29
N GLY A 53 -9.79 11.79 -5.86
CA GLY A 53 -10.49 10.78 -6.66
C GLY A 53 -10.96 11.31 -8.01
N ARG A 54 -11.51 12.53 -8.07
CA ARG A 54 -11.91 13.18 -9.33
C ARG A 54 -10.73 13.40 -10.28
N VAL A 55 -9.57 13.82 -9.76
CA VAL A 55 -8.37 14.02 -10.58
C VAL A 55 -7.79 12.68 -11.05
N ALA A 56 -7.74 11.68 -10.17
CA ALA A 56 -7.21 10.36 -10.46
C ALA A 56 -8.02 9.66 -11.57
N ARG A 57 -9.36 9.70 -11.47
CA ARG A 57 -10.27 9.16 -12.50
C ARG A 57 -10.05 9.81 -13.87
N ARG A 58 -9.93 11.15 -13.92
CA ARG A 58 -9.64 11.86 -15.19
C ARG A 58 -8.30 11.49 -15.80
N ARG A 59 -7.35 11.00 -14.99
CA ARG A 59 -6.01 10.56 -15.42
C ARG A 59 -5.92 9.05 -15.65
N GLY A 60 -7.00 8.29 -15.43
CA GLY A 60 -7.02 6.83 -15.59
C GLY A 60 -6.14 6.09 -14.57
N ILE A 61 -5.87 6.68 -13.41
CA ILE A 61 -5.04 6.08 -12.35
C ILE A 61 -5.80 6.02 -11.02
N SER A 62 -5.31 5.21 -10.07
CA SER A 62 -5.89 5.15 -8.73
C SER A 62 -5.59 6.42 -7.93
N ALA A 63 -6.45 6.73 -6.95
CA ALA A 63 -6.22 7.83 -6.01
C ALA A 63 -4.91 7.64 -5.23
N GLU A 64 -4.61 6.40 -4.83
CA GLU A 64 -3.36 6.03 -4.15
C GLU A 64 -2.14 6.34 -5.00
N THR A 65 -2.12 5.92 -6.27
CA THR A 65 -1.01 6.21 -7.19
C THR A 65 -0.82 7.72 -7.37
N LEU A 66 -1.91 8.47 -7.54
CA LEU A 66 -1.83 9.93 -7.68
C LEU A 66 -1.21 10.58 -6.44
N VAL A 67 -1.65 10.17 -5.25
CA VAL A 67 -1.11 10.66 -3.98
C VAL A 67 0.37 10.31 -3.85
N HIS A 68 0.75 9.07 -4.16
CA HIS A 68 2.15 8.63 -4.08
C HIS A 68 3.06 9.49 -4.95
N LEU A 69 2.68 9.74 -6.21
CA LEU A 69 3.43 10.58 -7.14
C LEU A 69 3.56 12.03 -6.65
N TRP A 70 2.47 12.61 -6.15
CA TRP A 70 2.50 13.98 -5.61
C TRP A 70 3.38 14.09 -4.37
N LEU A 71 3.32 13.13 -3.45
CA LEU A 71 4.15 13.12 -2.25
C LEU A 71 5.64 13.00 -2.60
N GLN A 72 6.00 12.09 -3.52
CA GLN A 72 7.38 11.95 -4.00
C GLN A 72 7.91 13.26 -4.59
N GLN A 73 7.11 13.93 -5.43
CA GLN A 73 7.48 15.21 -6.02
C GLN A 73 7.68 16.29 -4.94
N LYS A 74 6.71 16.46 -4.03
CA LYS A 74 6.76 17.47 -2.98
C LYS A 74 7.93 17.25 -2.02
N LEU A 75 8.22 16.00 -1.67
CA LEU A 75 9.35 15.67 -0.81
C LEU A 75 10.68 15.98 -1.51
N SER A 76 10.81 15.64 -2.80
CA SER A 76 12.00 16.00 -3.59
C SER A 76 12.23 17.52 -3.63
N GLU A 77 11.17 18.30 -3.84
CA GLU A 77 11.24 19.76 -3.80
C GLU A 77 11.65 20.30 -2.43
N ALA A 78 11.08 19.76 -1.35
CA ALA A 78 11.38 20.17 0.02
C ALA A 78 12.85 19.89 0.38
N LEU A 79 13.34 18.67 0.13
CA LEU A 79 14.72 18.28 0.38
C LEU A 79 15.72 19.15 -0.40
N LYS A 80 15.41 19.50 -1.65
CA LYS A 80 16.24 20.43 -2.45
C LYS A 80 16.27 21.83 -1.82
N ARG A 81 15.15 22.33 -1.30
CA ARG A 81 15.08 23.64 -0.63
C ARG A 81 15.87 23.65 0.68
N ASP A 82 15.76 22.60 1.48
CA ASP A 82 16.46 22.51 2.75
C ASP A 82 17.97 22.45 2.56
N ARG A 83 18.46 21.65 1.59
CA ARG A 83 19.89 21.63 1.22
C ARG A 83 20.41 23.00 0.78
N ARG A 84 19.59 23.79 0.06
CA ARG A 84 19.96 25.16 -0.36
C ARG A 84 19.99 26.13 0.82
N ARG A 85 19.05 26.01 1.77
CA ARG A 85 19.04 26.81 3.01
C ARG A 85 20.26 26.51 3.88
N SER A 86 20.58 25.25 4.13
CA SER A 86 21.76 24.87 4.93
C SER A 86 23.06 25.36 4.30
N LYS A 87 23.21 25.27 2.97
CA LYS A 87 24.40 25.82 2.28
C LYS A 87 24.53 27.34 2.42
N ARG A 88 23.44 28.10 2.34
CA ARG A 88 23.44 29.56 2.52
C ARG A 88 23.75 29.97 3.96
N VAL A 89 23.32 29.18 4.95
CA VAL A 89 23.64 29.43 6.36
C VAL A 89 25.11 29.18 6.65
N SER A 90 25.72 28.10 6.12
CA SER A 90 27.16 27.84 6.27
C SER A 90 28.08 28.76 5.47
N GLN A 91 27.58 29.44 4.43
CA GLN A 91 28.38 30.36 3.60
C GLN A 91 28.24 31.83 4.01
N LYS A 92 27.44 32.17 5.02
CA LYS A 92 27.35 33.54 5.52
C LYS A 92 28.63 33.83 6.32
N PRO A 93 29.47 34.79 5.90
CA PRO A 93 30.69 35.10 6.65
C PRO A 93 30.31 35.56 8.06
N VAL A 94 30.89 34.89 9.06
CA VAL A 94 30.92 35.38 10.44
C VAL A 94 31.87 36.58 10.44
N GLY A 95 31.30 37.79 10.43
CA GLY A 95 32.09 39.01 10.64
C GLY A 95 31.63 40.18 9.78
N ALA A 96 30.82 41.06 10.37
CA ALA A 96 30.80 42.49 10.05
C ALA A 96 30.11 43.26 11.18
N LYS A 97 30.82 43.44 12.30
CA LYS A 97 31.02 44.69 13.04
C LYS A 97 31.86 44.42 14.28
#